data_AF-A0A1M7I7Z4-F1
#
_entry.id   AF-A0A1M7I7Z4-F1
#
_cell.length_a   1.000
_cell.length_b   1.000
_cell.length_c   1.000
_cell.angle_alpha   90.00
_cell.angle_beta   90.00
_cell.angle_gamma   90.00
#
_symmetry.space_group_name_H-M   'P 1'
#
loop_
_entity.id
_entity.type
_entity.pdbx_description
1 polymer ?
#
loop_
_entity_poly.entity_id
_entity_poly.type
_entity_poly.pdbx_seq_one_letter_code
_entity_poly.pdbx_strand_id
1 'polypeptide(L)'
;MNKTNKKIIVEEKTKDLINKLSSHSLKSVEHYFPIDRFFIEEHHYLEKIQKTDKLEFIFYNLENNSTTYTIQLFICLPELWEKIEYEDLLLLMENFTNSFSFYSLIGFTYKYLEIDLLNEFLLNKNIDTKFKKDCLNYFSKILATFYMDENDLLDFDNNVFGIERKKWDLVRKKIHDNNKFTKSLSISELSLKLTEFEIS
;
A
#
# COMPACT_ATOMS: atom_id res chain seq x y z
N MET A 1 18.39 -7.41 22.93
CA MET A 1 17.16 -6.83 23.48
C MET A 1 15.98 -7.53 22.84
N ASN A 2 15.24 -8.34 23.60
CA ASN A 2 13.97 -8.92 23.15
C ASN A 2 12.94 -7.79 23.11
N LYS A 3 12.70 -7.22 21.92
CA LYS A 3 11.52 -6.37 21.70
C LYS A 3 10.37 -7.31 21.33
N THR A 4 9.32 -7.30 22.15
CA THR A 4 8.01 -7.88 21.81
C THR A 4 7.59 -7.38 20.43
N ASN A 5 7.44 -8.29 19.46
CA ASN A 5 6.82 -7.97 18.17
C ASN A 5 5.47 -7.33 18.45
N LYS A 6 5.34 -6.05 18.13
CA LYS A 6 4.09 -5.31 18.34
C LYS A 6 3.11 -5.84 17.30
N LYS A 7 2.02 -6.45 17.76
CA LYS A 7 1.01 -7.04 16.88
C LYS A 7 -0.06 -6.00 16.54
N ILE A 8 -0.44 -5.89 15.27
CA ILE A 8 -1.62 -5.14 14.87
C ILE A 8 -2.85 -5.98 15.23
N ILE A 9 -3.70 -5.44 16.11
CA ILE A 9 -4.95 -6.07 16.52
C ILE A 9 -6.07 -5.32 15.81
N VAL A 10 -6.77 -6.01 14.91
CA VAL A 10 -7.88 -5.42 14.15
C VAL A 10 -9.19 -5.60 14.92
N GLU A 11 -9.81 -4.50 15.31
CA GLU A 11 -11.11 -4.52 15.99
C GLU A 11 -12.23 -4.98 15.04
N GLU A 12 -13.27 -5.62 15.60
CA GLU A 12 -14.36 -6.17 14.80
C GLU A 12 -15.08 -5.08 13.97
N LYS A 13 -15.24 -3.89 14.53
CA LYS A 13 -15.81 -2.73 13.82
C LYS A 13 -15.03 -2.37 12.55
N THR A 14 -13.70 -2.53 12.58
CA THR A 14 -12.81 -2.27 11.44
C THR A 14 -12.99 -3.33 10.38
N LYS A 15 -13.06 -4.61 10.78
CA LYS A 15 -13.33 -5.72 9.86
C LYS A 15 -14.69 -5.55 9.19
N ASP A 16 -15.73 -5.26 9.97
CA ASP A 16 -17.09 -5.06 9.47
C ASP A 16 -17.15 -3.93 8.46
N LEU A 17 -16.50 -2.80 8.74
CA LEU A 17 -16.41 -1.68 7.81
C LEU A 17 -15.76 -2.09 6.49
N ILE A 18 -14.60 -2.76 6.55
CA ILE A 18 -13.83 -3.13 5.36
C ILE A 18 -14.55 -4.21 4.56
N ASN A 19 -15.05 -5.26 5.21
CA ASN A 19 -15.81 -6.33 4.57
C ASN A 19 -17.07 -5.77 3.89
N LYS A 20 -17.75 -4.81 4.53
CA LYS A 20 -18.90 -4.13 3.95
C LYS A 20 -18.49 -3.28 2.76
N LEU A 21 -17.41 -2.51 2.87
CA LEU A 21 -16.89 -1.67 1.79
C LEU A 21 -16.55 -2.50 0.55
N SER A 22 -15.77 -3.57 0.71
CA SER A 22 -15.36 -4.45 -0.41
C SER A 22 -16.54 -5.21 -1.00
N SER A 23 -17.42 -5.76 -0.16
CA SER A 23 -18.64 -6.44 -0.64
C SER A 23 -19.59 -5.49 -1.37
N HIS A 24 -19.63 -4.22 -0.97
CA HIS A 24 -20.47 -3.22 -1.61
C HIS A 24 -19.89 -2.79 -2.96
N SER A 25 -18.58 -2.55 -3.03
CA SER A 25 -17.94 -2.15 -4.28
C SER A 25 -18.05 -3.25 -5.36
N LEU A 26 -17.95 -4.52 -4.96
CA LEU A 26 -18.17 -5.67 -5.84
C LEU A 26 -19.59 -5.73 -6.44
N LYS A 27 -20.59 -5.11 -5.79
CA LYS A 27 -21.97 -5.03 -6.30
C LYS A 27 -22.21 -3.81 -7.19
N SER A 28 -21.32 -2.83 -7.14
CA SER A 28 -21.43 -1.56 -7.87
C SER A 28 -20.36 -1.42 -8.97
N VAL A 29 -19.77 -2.55 -9.39
CA VAL A 29 -18.66 -2.61 -10.34
C VAL A 29 -18.94 -1.86 -11.63
N GLU A 30 -20.16 -1.91 -12.16
CA GLU A 30 -20.51 -1.26 -13.44
C GLU A 30 -20.33 0.27 -13.42
N HIS A 31 -20.29 0.88 -12.24
CA HIS A 31 -20.21 2.34 -12.09
C HIS A 31 -18.89 2.83 -11.50
N TYR A 32 -18.17 2.00 -10.74
CA TYR A 32 -17.02 2.46 -9.93
C TYR A 32 -15.85 1.47 -9.91
N PHE A 33 -15.61 0.70 -10.98
CA PHE A 33 -14.75 -0.49 -10.90
C PHE A 33 -13.26 -0.25 -10.57
N PRO A 34 -12.67 -1.10 -9.70
CA PRO A 34 -13.26 -1.80 -8.55
C PRO A 34 -13.65 -0.89 -7.38
N ILE A 35 -13.04 0.30 -7.27
CA ILE A 35 -13.51 1.38 -6.39
C ILE A 35 -12.87 2.71 -6.81
N ASP A 36 -13.65 3.79 -6.80
CA ASP A 36 -13.15 5.16 -6.97
C ASP A 36 -13.52 6.05 -5.77
N ARG A 37 -13.06 7.31 -5.79
CA ARG A 37 -13.39 8.28 -4.74
C ARG A 37 -14.88 8.63 -4.70
N PHE A 38 -15.56 8.68 -5.85
CA PHE A 38 -16.98 9.03 -5.91
C PHE A 38 -17.81 8.01 -5.12
N PHE A 39 -17.54 6.72 -5.30
CA PHE A 39 -18.16 5.66 -4.51
C PHE A 39 -17.94 5.85 -3.01
N ILE A 40 -16.71 6.18 -2.58
CA ILE A 40 -16.38 6.38 -1.17
C ILE A 40 -17.17 7.55 -0.57
N GLU A 41 -17.34 8.63 -1.32
CA GLU A 41 -18.04 9.84 -0.87
C GLU A 41 -19.55 9.68 -0.91
N GLU A 42 -20.11 9.19 -2.02
CA GLU A 42 -21.56 8.98 -2.22
C GLU A 42 -22.16 8.03 -1.19
N HIS A 43 -21.37 7.05 -0.72
CA HIS A 43 -21.81 6.09 0.30
C HIS A 43 -21.32 6.43 1.71
N HIS A 44 -20.79 7.64 1.93
CA HIS A 44 -20.36 8.14 3.22
C HIS A 44 -19.39 7.19 3.94
N TYR A 45 -18.43 6.63 3.20
CA TYR A 45 -17.37 5.80 3.77
C TYR A 45 -16.18 6.63 4.24
N LEU A 46 -15.90 7.78 3.61
CA LEU A 46 -14.73 8.61 3.93
C LEU A 46 -14.62 8.92 5.43
N GLU A 47 -15.68 9.43 6.04
CA GLU A 47 -15.69 9.79 7.47
C GLU A 47 -15.49 8.55 8.37
N LYS A 48 -16.05 7.40 7.99
CA LYS A 48 -15.92 6.15 8.75
C LYS A 48 -14.48 5.64 8.69
N ILE A 49 -13.87 5.70 7.50
CA ILE A 49 -12.46 5.33 7.30
C ILE A 49 -11.57 6.26 8.14
N GLN A 50 -11.80 7.57 8.12
CA GLN A 50 -11.00 8.53 8.89
C GLN A 50 -11.10 8.38 10.40
N LYS A 51 -12.20 7.81 10.92
CA LYS A 51 -12.41 7.47 12.34
C LYS A 51 -11.85 6.10 12.74
N THR A 52 -11.48 5.29 11.75
CA THR A 52 -10.88 3.97 11.97
C THR A 52 -9.39 4.13 12.25
N ASP A 53 -8.82 3.23 13.05
CA ASP A 53 -7.36 3.19 13.21
C ASP A 53 -6.71 2.93 11.84
N LYS A 54 -5.77 3.81 11.46
CA LYS A 54 -5.15 3.78 10.12
C LYS A 54 -4.38 2.48 9.87
N LEU A 55 -3.72 1.93 10.90
CA LEU A 55 -2.93 0.72 10.77
C LEU A 55 -3.84 -0.49 10.63
N GLU A 56 -4.89 -0.58 11.46
CA GLU A 56 -5.90 -1.63 11.32
C GLU A 56 -6.53 -1.62 9.93
N PHE A 57 -6.88 -0.43 9.43
CA PHE A 57 -7.53 -0.28 8.14
C PHE A 57 -6.64 -0.72 6.97
N ILE A 58 -5.38 -0.25 6.96
CA ILE A 58 -4.42 -0.60 5.91
C ILE A 58 -4.08 -2.09 5.98
N PHE A 59 -3.72 -2.58 7.18
CA PHE A 59 -3.33 -3.97 7.39
C PHE A 59 -4.42 -4.93 6.94
N TYR A 60 -5.65 -4.73 7.39
CA TYR A 60 -6.72 -5.67 7.11
C TYR A 60 -7.11 -5.68 5.62
N ASN A 61 -7.09 -4.53 4.93
CA ASN A 61 -7.29 -4.49 3.48
C ASN A 61 -6.19 -5.21 2.71
N LEU A 62 -4.92 -5.03 3.09
CA LEU A 62 -3.79 -5.70 2.44
C LEU A 62 -3.84 -7.23 2.62
N GLU A 63 -4.27 -7.70 3.79
CA GLU A 63 -4.29 -9.14 4.12
C GLU A 63 -5.52 -9.88 3.58
N ASN A 64 -6.66 -9.20 3.40
CA ASN A 64 -7.95 -9.89 3.17
C ASN A 64 -8.65 -9.51 1.86
N ASN A 65 -8.15 -8.54 1.09
CA ASN A 65 -8.73 -8.17 -0.21
C ASN A 65 -7.71 -8.36 -1.35
N SER A 66 -8.20 -8.38 -2.59
CA SER A 66 -7.35 -8.50 -3.77
C SER A 66 -6.46 -7.26 -3.93
N THR A 67 -5.24 -7.45 -4.46
CA THR A 67 -4.32 -6.34 -4.77
C THR A 67 -5.02 -5.25 -5.58
N THR A 68 -5.72 -5.59 -6.66
CA THR A 68 -6.36 -4.61 -7.55
C THR A 68 -7.34 -3.70 -6.79
N TYR A 69 -8.20 -4.30 -5.96
CA TYR A 69 -9.14 -3.53 -5.13
C TYR A 69 -8.39 -2.65 -4.13
N THR A 70 -7.44 -3.24 -3.39
CA THR A 70 -6.74 -2.54 -2.31
C THR A 70 -5.90 -1.37 -2.83
N ILE A 71 -5.20 -1.55 -3.95
CA ILE A 71 -4.42 -0.47 -4.57
C ILE A 71 -5.33 0.68 -4.97
N GLN A 72 -6.44 0.41 -5.66
CA GLN A 72 -7.36 1.49 -6.05
C GLN A 72 -8.01 2.19 -4.87
N LEU A 73 -8.45 1.43 -3.86
CA LEU A 73 -8.94 1.99 -2.60
C LEU A 73 -7.93 2.97 -2.00
N PHE A 74 -6.66 2.58 -1.97
CA PHE A 74 -5.60 3.40 -1.40
C PHE A 74 -5.30 4.65 -2.23
N ILE A 75 -5.39 4.60 -3.56
CA ILE A 75 -5.29 5.77 -4.46
C ILE A 75 -6.40 6.79 -4.14
N CYS A 76 -7.59 6.31 -3.78
CA CYS A 76 -8.74 7.15 -3.47
C CYS A 76 -8.69 7.80 -2.07
N LEU A 77 -7.68 7.48 -1.25
CA LEU A 77 -7.60 7.86 0.16
C LEU A 77 -6.32 8.63 0.51
N PRO A 78 -5.97 9.74 -0.17
CA PRO A 78 -4.76 10.50 0.15
C PRO A 78 -4.70 10.94 1.63
N GLU A 79 -5.83 11.23 2.25
CA GLU A 79 -5.91 11.66 3.66
C GLU A 79 -5.51 10.57 4.67
N LEU A 80 -5.61 9.30 4.27
CA LEU A 80 -5.11 8.17 5.06
C LEU A 80 -3.58 8.20 5.09
N TRP A 81 -2.97 8.38 3.92
CA TRP A 81 -1.51 8.35 3.73
C TRP A 81 -0.82 9.62 4.24
N GLU A 82 -1.50 10.76 4.26
CA GLU A 82 -1.02 11.98 4.92
C GLU A 82 -0.72 11.77 6.42
N LYS A 83 -1.32 10.76 7.05
CA LYS A 83 -1.17 10.47 8.49
C LYS A 83 -0.19 9.33 8.77
N ILE A 84 0.39 8.72 7.74
CA ILE A 84 1.29 7.58 7.89
C ILE A 84 2.71 8.06 8.21
N GLU A 85 3.31 7.42 9.21
CA GLU A 85 4.69 7.64 9.63
C GLU A 85 5.59 6.48 9.19
N TYR A 86 6.90 6.67 9.27
CA TYR A 86 7.87 5.65 8.89
C TYR A 86 7.72 4.37 9.75
N GLU A 87 7.55 4.55 11.05
CA GLU A 87 7.35 3.46 12.01
C GLU A 87 6.05 2.68 11.75
N ASP A 88 5.02 3.31 11.18
CA ASP A 88 3.77 2.64 10.81
C ASP A 88 4.00 1.63 9.68
N LEU A 89 4.79 1.99 8.66
CA LEU A 89 5.12 1.09 7.54
C LEU A 89 6.00 -0.08 7.99
N LEU A 90 6.96 0.15 8.89
CA LEU A 90 7.74 -0.93 9.49
C LEU A 90 6.84 -1.91 10.24
N LEU A 91 5.91 -1.39 11.03
CA LEU A 91 4.99 -2.20 11.82
C LEU A 91 4.05 -3.02 10.92
N LEU A 92 3.57 -2.46 9.80
CA LEU A 92 2.78 -3.20 8.80
C LEU A 92 3.57 -4.39 8.24
N MET A 93 4.80 -4.14 7.77
CA MET A 93 5.65 -5.18 7.18
C MET A 93 5.97 -6.33 8.16
N GLU A 94 6.12 -6.02 9.45
CA GLU A 94 6.34 -7.01 10.51
C GLU A 94 5.14 -7.90 10.80
N ASN A 95 3.93 -7.47 10.41
CA ASN A 95 2.68 -8.15 10.75
C ASN A 95 2.07 -8.95 9.59
N PHE A 96 2.55 -8.78 8.36
CA PHE A 96 2.00 -9.49 7.20
C PHE A 96 2.18 -11.00 7.32
N THR A 97 1.17 -11.74 6.86
CA THR A 97 1.17 -13.20 6.89
C THR A 97 1.28 -13.83 5.50
N ASN A 98 1.11 -13.03 4.44
CA ASN A 98 1.20 -13.50 3.06
C ASN A 98 1.96 -12.49 2.17
N SER A 99 2.62 -13.02 1.13
CA SER A 99 3.49 -12.23 0.25
C SER A 99 2.73 -11.25 -0.63
N PHE A 100 1.44 -11.49 -0.90
CA PHE A 100 0.62 -10.57 -1.70
C PHE A 100 0.32 -9.27 -0.97
N SER A 101 0.17 -9.31 0.37
CA SER A 101 0.03 -8.10 1.19
C SER A 101 1.27 -7.23 1.13
N PHE A 102 2.44 -7.85 1.25
CA PHE A 102 3.70 -7.15 1.11
C PHE A 102 3.90 -6.60 -0.31
N TYR A 103 3.58 -7.38 -1.35
CA TYR A 103 3.57 -6.91 -2.74
C TYR A 103 2.67 -5.69 -2.93
N SER A 104 1.44 -5.74 -2.41
CA SER A 104 0.49 -4.65 -2.57
C SER A 104 0.98 -3.39 -1.86
N LEU A 105 1.60 -3.53 -0.67
CA LEU A 105 2.22 -2.40 0.01
C LEU A 105 3.39 -1.83 -0.81
N ILE A 106 4.37 -2.65 -1.19
CA ILE A 106 5.56 -2.20 -1.93
C ILE A 106 5.19 -1.59 -3.28
N GLY A 107 4.29 -2.24 -4.03
CA GLY A 107 3.79 -1.72 -5.29
C GLY A 107 3.11 -0.37 -5.12
N PHE A 108 2.28 -0.21 -4.08
CA PHE A 108 1.67 1.08 -3.78
C PHE A 108 2.70 2.15 -3.41
N THR A 109 3.62 1.83 -2.49
CA THR A 109 4.57 2.79 -1.94
C THR A 109 5.62 3.22 -2.96
N TYR A 110 6.09 2.31 -3.82
CA TYR A 110 6.95 2.68 -4.95
C TYR A 110 6.20 3.54 -5.96
N LYS A 111 5.01 3.10 -6.37
CA LYS A 111 4.30 3.70 -7.49
C LYS A 111 3.69 5.06 -7.18
N TYR A 112 3.01 5.18 -6.03
CA TYR A 112 2.22 6.37 -5.68
C TYR A 112 2.86 7.23 -4.59
N LEU A 113 3.70 6.65 -3.73
CA LEU A 113 4.42 7.41 -2.69
C LEU A 113 5.88 7.70 -3.05
N GLU A 114 6.44 7.07 -4.08
CA GLU A 114 7.85 7.15 -4.48
C GLU A 114 8.86 6.81 -3.36
N ILE A 115 8.54 5.87 -2.47
CA ILE A 115 9.42 5.43 -1.38
C ILE A 115 9.90 3.98 -1.54
N ASP A 116 11.17 3.73 -1.21
CA ASP A 116 11.81 2.41 -1.10
C ASP A 116 11.75 1.94 0.35
N LEU A 117 11.19 0.75 0.58
CA LEU A 117 11.10 0.06 1.88
C LEU A 117 11.83 -1.29 1.89
N LEU A 118 12.56 -1.64 0.83
CA LEU A 118 13.14 -2.97 0.69
C LEU A 118 14.30 -3.21 1.63
N ASN A 119 15.13 -2.20 1.91
CA ASN A 119 16.23 -2.36 2.85
C ASN A 119 15.70 -2.61 4.25
N GLU A 120 14.69 -1.84 4.63
CA GLU A 120 13.96 -1.94 5.88
C GLU A 120 13.38 -3.34 6.01
N PHE A 121 12.68 -3.83 5.00
CA PHE A 121 12.15 -5.19 4.95
C PHE A 121 13.24 -6.27 5.11
N LEU A 122 14.30 -6.20 4.30
CA LEU A 122 15.31 -7.24 4.22
C LEU A 122 16.19 -7.31 5.46
N LEU A 123 16.51 -6.15 6.05
CA LEU A 123 17.31 -6.05 7.27
C LEU A 123 16.48 -6.24 8.54
N ASN A 124 15.14 -6.24 8.45
CA ASN A 124 14.28 -6.39 9.62
C ASN A 124 14.37 -7.81 10.21
N LYS A 125 14.88 -7.93 11.43
CA LYS A 125 15.05 -9.21 12.13
C LYS A 125 13.74 -9.86 12.60
N ASN A 126 12.65 -9.10 12.62
CA ASN A 126 11.33 -9.56 13.06
C ASN A 126 10.56 -10.27 11.94
N ILE A 127 11.00 -10.10 10.68
CA ILE A 127 10.39 -10.72 9.51
C ILE A 127 11.13 -12.02 9.19
N ASP A 128 10.37 -13.10 9.06
CA ASP A 128 10.90 -14.43 8.80
C ASP A 128 11.66 -14.51 7.46
N THR A 129 12.79 -15.22 7.47
CA THR A 129 13.68 -15.33 6.31
C THR A 129 13.01 -16.04 5.13
N LYS A 130 12.15 -17.04 5.37
CA LYS A 130 11.41 -17.71 4.30
C LYS A 130 10.44 -16.74 3.66
N PHE A 131 9.70 -15.98 4.46
CA PHE A 131 8.80 -14.93 3.95
C PHE A 131 9.52 -13.92 3.05
N LYS A 132 10.71 -13.47 3.45
CA LYS A 132 11.54 -12.57 2.61
C LYS A 132 11.88 -13.18 1.26
N LYS A 133 12.34 -14.44 1.24
CA LYS A 133 12.70 -15.16 0.01
C LYS A 133 11.48 -15.33 -0.90
N ASP A 134 10.34 -15.69 -0.34
CA ASP A 134 9.08 -15.85 -1.08
C ASP A 134 8.66 -14.52 -1.74
N CYS A 135 8.85 -13.39 -1.06
CA CYS A 135 8.57 -12.06 -1.61
C CYS A 135 9.54 -11.67 -2.73
N LEU A 136 10.86 -11.84 -2.53
CA LEU A 136 11.90 -11.48 -3.51
C LEU A 136 11.70 -12.23 -4.84
N ASN A 137 11.47 -13.55 -4.79
CA ASN A 137 11.23 -14.39 -5.96
C ASN A 137 9.99 -13.97 -6.78
N TYR A 138 9.03 -13.31 -6.12
CA TYR A 138 7.85 -12.79 -6.79
C TYR A 138 8.14 -11.43 -7.43
N PHE A 139 8.88 -10.56 -6.73
CA PHE A 139 9.16 -9.19 -7.17
C PHE A 139 9.96 -9.12 -8.46
N SER A 140 10.98 -9.97 -8.63
CA SER A 140 11.81 -9.97 -9.83
C SER A 140 11.02 -10.21 -11.12
N LYS A 141 9.82 -10.80 -11.04
CA LYS A 141 8.94 -11.07 -12.19
C LYS A 141 8.00 -9.93 -12.55
N ILE A 142 7.80 -8.97 -11.66
CA ILE A 142 6.75 -7.94 -11.79
C ILE A 142 7.24 -6.53 -11.51
N LEU A 143 8.56 -6.31 -11.49
CA LEU A 143 9.20 -5.02 -11.21
C LEU A 143 8.60 -3.84 -11.96
N ALA A 144 8.27 -4.03 -13.25
CA ALA A 144 7.69 -2.98 -14.07
C ALA A 144 6.37 -2.42 -13.48
N THR A 145 5.62 -3.24 -12.74
CA THR A 145 4.33 -2.83 -12.14
C THR A 145 4.47 -1.87 -10.95
N PHE A 146 5.69 -1.68 -10.42
CA PHE A 146 5.96 -0.75 -9.32
C PHE A 146 6.08 0.72 -9.77
N TYR A 147 6.03 0.97 -11.07
CA TYR A 147 6.22 2.30 -11.63
C TYR A 147 4.95 2.74 -12.36
N MET A 148 4.67 4.03 -12.34
CA MET A 148 3.59 4.60 -13.15
C MET A 148 3.93 4.45 -14.62
N ASP A 149 2.99 3.92 -15.40
CA ASP A 149 3.05 3.89 -16.86
C ASP A 149 2.15 4.96 -17.48
N GLU A 150 2.07 4.98 -18.82
CA GLU A 150 1.23 5.93 -19.55
C GLU A 150 -0.27 5.75 -19.24
N ASN A 151 -0.73 4.54 -18.93
CA ASN A 151 -2.13 4.29 -18.60
C ASN A 151 -2.46 4.88 -17.22
N ASP A 152 -1.57 4.74 -16.24
CA ASP A 152 -1.77 5.36 -14.92
C ASP A 152 -1.92 6.88 -15.04
N LEU A 153 -1.11 7.51 -15.89
CA LEU A 153 -1.17 8.94 -16.14
C LEU A 153 -2.50 9.32 -16.82
N LEU A 154 -2.93 8.55 -17.82
CA LEU A 154 -4.21 8.74 -18.47
C LEU A 154 -5.39 8.56 -17.50
N ASP A 155 -5.32 7.60 -16.57
CA ASP A 155 -6.36 7.40 -15.56
C ASP A 155 -6.46 8.59 -14.61
N PHE A 156 -5.33 9.20 -14.21
CA PHE A 156 -5.33 10.45 -13.47
C PHE A 156 -5.87 11.62 -14.28
N ASP A 157 -5.43 11.77 -15.53
CA ASP A 157 -5.82 12.89 -16.40
C ASP A 157 -7.32 12.83 -16.74
N ASN A 158 -7.88 11.63 -16.86
CA ASN A 158 -9.31 11.39 -17.08
C ASN A 158 -10.12 11.34 -15.77
N ASN A 159 -9.49 11.59 -14.62
CA ASN A 159 -10.11 11.56 -13.29
C ASN A 159 -10.83 10.23 -12.95
N VAL A 160 -10.29 9.10 -13.43
CA VAL A 160 -10.84 7.76 -13.21
C VAL A 160 -10.94 7.43 -11.72
N PHE A 161 -9.94 7.84 -10.94
CA PHE A 161 -9.91 7.59 -9.49
C PHE A 161 -10.77 8.57 -8.67
N GLY A 162 -11.32 9.62 -9.29
CA GLY A 162 -11.98 10.72 -8.60
C GLY A 162 -11.07 11.52 -7.65
N ILE A 163 -9.74 11.45 -7.85
CA ILE A 163 -8.74 12.21 -7.11
C ILE A 163 -7.75 12.83 -8.11
N GLU A 164 -7.55 14.14 -7.99
CA GLU A 164 -6.54 14.84 -8.77
C GLU A 164 -5.12 14.38 -8.42
N ARG A 165 -4.29 14.15 -9.44
CA ARG A 165 -2.86 13.82 -9.28
C ARG A 165 -2.10 14.78 -8.36
N LYS A 166 -2.43 16.07 -8.42
CA LYS A 166 -1.81 17.11 -7.58
C LYS A 166 -1.98 16.84 -6.08
N LYS A 167 -3.05 16.16 -5.67
CA LYS A 167 -3.25 15.77 -4.27
C LYS A 167 -2.17 14.75 -3.85
N TRP A 168 -1.86 13.80 -4.72
CA TRP A 168 -0.77 12.84 -4.51
C TRP A 168 0.61 13.50 -4.51
N ASP A 169 0.85 14.52 -5.34
CA ASP A 169 2.10 15.30 -5.29
C ASP A 169 2.34 15.93 -3.90
N LEU A 170 1.27 16.41 -3.25
CA LEU A 170 1.35 16.97 -1.91
C LEU A 170 1.63 15.90 -0.85
N VAL A 171 0.99 14.73 -0.95
CA VAL A 171 1.26 13.59 -0.04
C VAL A 171 2.72 13.15 -0.16
N ARG A 172 3.20 12.95 -1.39
CA ARG A 172 4.60 12.58 -1.66
C ARG A 172 5.57 13.59 -1.10
N LYS A 173 5.35 14.88 -1.36
CA LYS A 173 6.20 15.94 -0.81
C LYS A 173 6.28 15.86 0.72
N LYS A 174 5.14 15.72 1.40
CA LYS A 174 5.11 15.60 2.86
C LYS A 174 5.87 14.37 3.38
N ILE A 175 5.75 13.24 2.70
CA ILE A 175 6.48 12.00 3.03
C ILE A 175 7.98 12.21 2.83
N HIS A 176 8.41 12.80 1.72
CA HIS A 176 9.83 13.03 1.43
C HIS A 176 10.48 14.13 2.28
N ASP A 177 9.69 15.07 2.82
CA ASP A 177 10.17 16.02 3.82
C ASP A 177 10.57 15.32 5.14
N ASN A 178 10.13 14.08 5.36
CA ASN A 178 10.62 13.21 6.44
C ASN A 178 11.88 12.46 5.99
N ASN A 179 13.02 12.84 6.57
CA ASN A 179 14.35 12.31 6.23
C ASN A 179 14.58 10.82 6.50
N LYS A 180 13.60 10.10 7.07
CA LYS A 180 13.67 8.66 7.30
C LYS A 180 13.29 7.83 6.06
N PHE A 181 12.52 8.38 5.14
CA PHE A 181 12.11 7.65 3.94
C PHE A 181 13.19 7.71 2.86
N THR A 182 13.56 6.54 2.35
CA THR A 182 14.41 6.42 1.17
C THR A 182 13.54 6.61 -0.08
N LYS A 183 14.03 7.37 -1.06
CA LYS A 183 13.33 7.53 -2.35
C LYS A 183 13.35 6.23 -3.15
N SER A 184 12.28 5.95 -3.89
CA SER A 184 12.19 4.83 -4.81
C SER A 184 13.33 4.85 -5.83
N LEU A 185 13.96 3.70 -6.02
CA LEU A 185 14.99 3.47 -7.03
C LEU A 185 14.38 3.41 -8.44
N SER A 186 15.17 3.71 -9.47
CA SER A 186 14.80 3.40 -10.86
C SER A 186 14.66 1.89 -11.08
N ILE A 187 13.95 1.48 -12.14
CA ILE A 187 13.75 0.05 -12.48
C ILE A 187 15.10 -0.69 -12.55
N SER A 188 16.11 -0.08 -13.17
CA SER A 188 17.45 -0.68 -13.30
C SER A 188 18.16 -0.84 -11.97
N GLU A 189 18.11 0.17 -11.11
CA GLU A 189 18.74 0.13 -9.78
C GLU A 189 18.04 -0.89 -8.88
N LEU A 190 16.70 -0.93 -8.94
CA LEU A 190 15.92 -1.90 -8.20
C LEU A 190 16.18 -3.34 -8.67
N SER A 191 16.27 -3.56 -9.99
CA SER A 191 16.60 -4.87 -10.56
C SER A 191 17.97 -5.37 -10.10
N LEU A 192 18.99 -4.50 -10.12
CA LEU A 192 20.32 -4.82 -9.59
C LEU A 192 20.25 -5.18 -8.11
N LYS A 193 19.58 -4.35 -7.30
CA LYS A 193 19.41 -4.56 -5.86
C LYS A 193 18.75 -5.90 -5.55
N LEU A 194 17.66 -6.26 -6.23
CA LEU A 194 16.99 -7.56 -6.01
C LEU A 194 17.90 -8.74 -6.36
N THR A 195 18.70 -8.62 -7.43
CA THR A 195 19.65 -9.67 -7.83
C THR A 195 20.73 -9.91 -6.77
N GLU A 196 21.24 -8.84 -6.14
CA GLU A 196 22.22 -8.94 -5.05
C GLU A 196 21.66 -9.71 -3.85
N PHE A 197 20.38 -9.55 -3.54
CA PHE A 197 19.71 -10.25 -2.44
C PHE A 197 19.33 -11.70 -2.76
N GLU A 198 19.12 -12.06 -4.03
CA GLU A 198 18.90 -13.45 -4.43
C GLU A 198 20.17 -14.31 -4.28
N ILE A 199 21.36 -13.67 -4.30
CA ILE A 199 22.67 -14.33 -4.20
C ILE A 199 23.14 -14.48 -2.72
N SER A 200 22.61 -13.67 -1.80
CA SER A 200 22.97 -13.65 -0.37
C SER A 200 22.21 -14.66 0.50
#